data_AF-A0A1I0LVR6-F1
#
_entry.id   AF-A0A1I0LVR6-F1
#
_cell.length_a   1.000
_cell.length_b   1.000
_cell.length_c   1.000
_cell.angle_alpha   90.00
_cell.angle_beta   90.00
_cell.angle_gamma   90.00
#
_symmetry.space_group_name_H-M   'P 1'
#
loop_
_entity.id
_entity.type
_entity.pdbx_description
1 polymer ?
#
loop_
_entity_poly.entity_id
_entity_poly.type
_entity_poly.pdbx_seq_one_letter_code
_entity_poly.pdbx_strand_id
1 'polypeptide(L)'
;MNLTSKIDACKALIHHPKTPEEEREAARRLLVRLQARAQRDGHNDGAAPGTPGYHGPGRRAYGAKYTGYIRSAALTKLIRADIAVLRKLGRQPARPGEVKAPEPIGDAPASIRFSVKKDDYAGGRSIDITITGVPADWWIDQPDPYDSTMKWRKAGPQLTALKEALQEITWAYNYDGSDLLTDYHDRNFYDHYRADGHGEGDYPRDI
;
A
#
# COMPACT_ATOMS: atom_id res chain seq x y z
N MET A 1 -17.30 -4.94 2.91
CA MET A 1 -17.90 -4.04 1.89
C MET A 1 -17.44 -4.43 0.49
N ASN A 2 -18.35 -4.39 -0.49
CA ASN A 2 -17.97 -4.42 -1.91
C ASN A 2 -17.32 -3.07 -2.33
N LEU A 3 -16.84 -2.96 -3.57
CA LEU A 3 -16.14 -1.77 -4.07
C LEU A 3 -17.05 -0.53 -4.09
N THR A 4 -18.30 -0.68 -4.52
CA THR A 4 -19.33 0.37 -4.55
C THR A 4 -19.64 0.91 -3.15
N SER A 5 -19.78 0.04 -2.16
CA SER A 5 -19.99 0.41 -0.76
C SER A 5 -18.78 1.15 -0.17
N LYS A 6 -17.55 0.82 -0.59
CA LYS A 6 -16.36 1.59 -0.18
C LYS A 6 -16.34 2.98 -0.83
N ILE A 7 -16.75 3.10 -2.09
CA ILE A 7 -16.93 4.39 -2.78
C ILE A 7 -17.96 5.25 -2.04
N ASP A 8 -19.10 4.68 -1.66
CA ASP A 8 -20.15 5.39 -0.94
C ASP A 8 -19.70 5.77 0.49
N ALA A 9 -18.95 4.89 1.18
CA ALA A 9 -18.37 5.21 2.48
C ALA A 9 -17.36 6.37 2.40
N CYS A 10 -16.53 6.44 1.35
CA CYS A 10 -15.65 7.59 1.11
C CYS A 10 -16.47 8.87 0.87
N LYS A 11 -17.51 8.84 0.03
CA LYS A 11 -18.41 9.99 -0.18
C LYS A 11 -19.06 10.44 1.12
N ALA A 12 -19.52 9.50 1.96
CA ALA A 12 -20.10 9.80 3.26
C ALA A 12 -19.09 10.50 4.18
N LEU A 13 -17.84 10.02 4.25
CA LEU A 13 -16.78 10.68 5.02
C LEU A 13 -16.53 12.11 4.52
N ILE A 14 -16.55 12.31 3.20
CA ILE A 14 -16.29 13.63 2.58
C ILE A 14 -17.35 14.66 2.97
N HIS A 15 -18.63 14.29 2.91
CA HIS A 15 -19.75 15.20 3.16
C HIS A 15 -20.13 15.33 4.63
N HIS A 16 -19.57 14.50 5.53
CA HIS A 16 -19.96 14.52 6.92
C HIS A 16 -19.39 15.74 7.67
N PRO A 17 -20.21 16.49 8.43
CA PRO A 17 -19.83 17.78 9.01
C PRO A 17 -18.79 17.66 10.13
N LYS A 18 -18.73 16.51 10.82
CA LYS A 18 -17.75 16.27 11.91
C LYS A 18 -16.45 15.60 11.43
N THR A 19 -16.29 15.36 10.13
CA THR A 19 -15.04 14.77 9.62
C THR A 19 -13.94 15.83 9.62
N PRO A 20 -12.78 15.58 10.26
CA PRO A 20 -11.62 16.46 10.18
C PRO A 20 -11.14 16.62 8.73
N GLU A 21 -10.58 17.79 8.38
CA GLU A 21 -10.17 18.06 6.99
C GLU A 21 -9.12 17.08 6.47
N GLU A 22 -8.20 16.63 7.31
CA GLU A 22 -7.19 15.63 6.93
C GLU A 22 -7.81 14.28 6.55
N GLU A 23 -8.84 13.84 7.28
CA GLU A 23 -9.58 12.61 7.00
C GLU A 23 -10.44 12.78 5.75
N ARG A 24 -11.04 13.96 5.55
CA ARG A 24 -11.81 14.31 4.36
C ARG A 24 -10.93 14.26 3.09
N GLU A 25 -9.75 14.84 3.15
CA GLU A 25 -8.78 14.82 2.05
C GLU A 25 -8.25 13.41 1.77
N ALA A 26 -7.98 12.62 2.81
CA ALA A 26 -7.62 11.21 2.64
C ALA A 26 -8.76 10.40 2.01
N ALA A 27 -10.01 10.65 2.40
CA ALA A 27 -11.18 10.04 1.78
C ALA A 27 -11.36 10.45 0.31
N ARG A 28 -11.08 11.71 -0.06
CA ARG A 28 -11.06 12.19 -1.46
C ARG A 28 -10.02 11.43 -2.29
N ARG A 29 -8.78 11.32 -1.80
CA ARG A 29 -7.72 10.58 -2.49
C ARG A 29 -8.03 9.09 -2.62
N LEU A 30 -8.61 8.49 -1.57
CA LEU A 30 -9.00 7.10 -1.61
C LEU A 30 -10.17 6.85 -2.56
N LEU A 31 -11.14 7.78 -2.64
CA LEU A 31 -12.25 7.72 -3.59
C LEU A 31 -11.74 7.65 -5.04
N VAL A 32 -10.79 8.50 -5.42
CA VAL A 32 -10.16 8.47 -6.76
C VAL A 32 -9.54 7.10 -7.04
N ARG A 33 -8.80 6.53 -6.08
CA ARG A 33 -8.21 5.19 -6.20
C ARG A 33 -9.27 4.10 -6.39
N LEU A 34 -10.32 4.12 -5.57
CA LEU A 34 -11.39 3.11 -5.63
C LEU A 34 -12.18 3.20 -6.93
N GLN A 35 -12.41 4.41 -7.45
CA GLN A 35 -13.04 4.63 -8.76
C GLN A 35 -12.17 4.12 -9.90
N ALA A 36 -10.85 4.37 -9.87
CA ALA A 36 -9.93 3.84 -10.87
C ALA A 36 -9.88 2.29 -10.84
N ARG A 37 -9.98 1.68 -9.66
CA ARG A 37 -10.10 0.22 -9.51
C ARG A 37 -11.41 -0.30 -10.11
N ALA A 38 -12.53 0.38 -9.86
CA ALA A 38 -13.84 -0.01 -10.41
C ALA A 38 -13.88 0.05 -11.94
N GLN A 39 -13.24 1.06 -12.53
CA GLN A 39 -13.10 1.18 -13.98
C GLN A 39 -12.26 0.06 -14.59
N ARG A 40 -11.23 -0.44 -13.89
CA ARG A 40 -10.42 -1.58 -14.34
C ARG A 40 -11.16 -2.90 -14.23
N ASP A 41 -11.84 -3.13 -13.11
CA ASP A 41 -12.61 -4.35 -12.88
C ASP A 41 -13.78 -4.49 -13.88
N GLY A 42 -14.32 -3.36 -14.38
CA GLY A 42 -15.32 -3.34 -15.46
C GLY A 42 -14.78 -3.41 -16.90
N HIS A 43 -13.45 -3.43 -17.11
CA HIS A 43 -12.82 -3.49 -18.44
C HIS A 43 -12.05 -4.79 -18.71
N ASN A 44 -12.09 -5.74 -17.78
CA ASN A 44 -11.44 -7.05 -17.91
C ASN A 44 -12.33 -8.08 -18.64
N ASP A 45 -12.74 -7.74 -19.87
CA ASP A 45 -13.12 -8.74 -20.88
C ASP A 45 -11.91 -8.91 -21.82
N GLY A 46 -11.00 -9.83 -21.50
CA GLY A 46 -10.11 -10.43 -22.51
C GLY A 46 -8.60 -10.09 -22.51
N ALA A 47 -8.02 -9.50 -21.46
CA ALA A 47 -6.55 -9.34 -21.42
C ALA A 47 -5.85 -10.62 -20.91
N ALA A 48 -5.18 -11.34 -21.82
CA ALA A 48 -4.36 -12.51 -21.51
C ALA A 48 -3.28 -12.21 -20.44
N PRO A 49 -2.89 -13.19 -19.60
CA PRO A 49 -1.88 -12.99 -18.56
C PRO A 49 -0.50 -12.77 -19.19
N GLY A 50 -0.12 -11.50 -19.35
CA GLY A 50 1.22 -11.13 -19.82
C GLY A 50 2.27 -11.47 -18.77
N THR A 51 3.31 -12.19 -19.22
CA THR A 51 4.55 -12.50 -18.48
C THR A 51 5.09 -11.26 -17.75
N PRO A 52 5.46 -11.34 -16.46
CA PRO A 52 5.95 -10.19 -15.70
C PRO A 52 7.39 -9.88 -16.12
N GLY A 53 7.54 -9.08 -17.19
CA GLY A 53 8.82 -8.47 -17.55
C GLY A 53 9.19 -7.38 -16.55
N TYR A 54 10.50 -7.20 -16.31
CA TYR A 54 11.09 -6.21 -15.40
C TYR A 54 10.67 -4.75 -15.69
N HIS A 55 10.15 -4.48 -16.90
CA HIS A 55 9.49 -3.25 -17.32
C HIS A 55 8.21 -3.54 -18.13
N GLY A 56 7.33 -4.41 -17.62
CA GLY A 56 5.97 -4.53 -18.17
C GLY A 56 5.17 -3.25 -17.95
N PRO A 57 4.09 -2.99 -18.70
CA PRO A 57 3.18 -1.86 -18.47
C PRO A 57 2.44 -2.09 -17.14
N GLY A 58 3.15 -1.85 -16.05
CA GLY A 58 2.73 -2.12 -14.69
C GLY A 58 1.58 -1.21 -14.30
N ARG A 59 0.75 -1.73 -13.40
CA ARG A 59 -0.28 -1.00 -12.63
C ARG A 59 -0.01 0.50 -12.60
N ARG A 60 -0.76 1.29 -13.38
CA ARG A 60 -0.67 2.77 -13.41
C ARG A 60 -1.17 3.35 -12.08
N ALA A 61 -0.39 3.20 -11.03
CA ALA A 61 -0.54 3.90 -9.77
C ALA A 61 0.65 4.82 -9.53
N TYR A 62 1.77 4.63 -10.23
CA TYR A 62 2.95 5.49 -10.14
C TYR A 62 2.58 6.94 -10.48
N GLY A 63 2.92 7.87 -9.62
CA GLY A 63 2.75 9.30 -9.86
C GLY A 63 1.32 9.83 -9.85
N ALA A 64 0.30 9.00 -9.61
CA ALA A 64 -1.11 9.42 -9.74
C ALA A 64 -1.56 10.51 -8.75
N LYS A 65 -0.80 10.75 -7.68
CA LYS A 65 -0.98 11.80 -6.67
C LYS A 65 0.22 12.75 -6.61
N TYR A 66 1.12 12.67 -7.58
CA TYR A 66 2.24 13.58 -7.67
C TYR A 66 1.73 14.96 -8.07
N THR A 67 2.09 15.97 -7.28
CA THR A 67 1.76 17.38 -7.55
C THR A 67 3.00 18.26 -7.41
N GLY A 68 4.18 17.67 -7.64
CA GLY A 68 5.47 18.28 -7.37
C GLY A 68 6.09 17.84 -6.04
N TYR A 69 7.21 18.48 -5.69
CA TYR A 69 7.98 18.13 -4.50
C TYR A 69 7.22 18.43 -3.20
N ILE A 70 6.87 17.38 -2.47
CA ILE A 70 6.32 17.45 -1.10
C ILE A 70 7.45 17.14 -0.11
N ARG A 71 7.62 17.89 0.98
CA ARG A 71 8.64 17.56 2.00
C ARG A 71 8.38 16.18 2.63
N SER A 72 9.44 15.43 2.93
CA SER A 72 9.37 14.04 3.44
C SER A 72 8.49 13.89 4.69
N ALA A 73 8.50 14.90 5.59
CA ALA A 73 7.62 14.93 6.77
C ALA A 73 6.13 15.04 6.42
N ALA A 74 5.77 15.83 5.41
CA ALA A 74 4.38 15.94 4.94
C ALA A 74 3.96 14.67 4.18
N LEU A 75 4.86 14.13 3.35
CA LEU A 75 4.62 12.89 2.62
C LEU A 75 4.28 11.71 3.55
N THR A 76 5.06 11.50 4.62
CA THR A 76 4.75 10.45 5.59
C THR A 76 3.40 10.64 6.28
N LYS A 77 2.96 11.88 6.55
CA LYS A 77 1.63 12.15 7.10
C LYS A 77 0.53 11.75 6.13
N LEU A 78 0.67 12.08 4.85
CA LEU A 78 -0.28 11.70 3.81
C LEU A 78 -0.41 10.18 3.68
N ILE A 79 0.72 9.46 3.64
CA ILE A 79 0.73 8.00 3.56
C ILE A 79 0.06 7.37 4.79
N ARG A 80 0.37 7.87 6.01
CA ARG A 80 -0.28 7.39 7.24
C ARG A 80 -1.79 7.63 7.23
N ALA A 81 -2.25 8.79 6.76
CA ALA A 81 -3.66 9.12 6.66
C ALA A 81 -4.39 8.17 5.70
N ASP A 82 -3.80 7.91 4.53
CA ASP A 82 -4.35 6.98 3.54
C ASP A 82 -4.47 5.54 4.10
N ILE A 83 -3.43 5.05 4.80
CA ILE A 83 -3.47 3.75 5.50
C ILE A 83 -4.58 3.75 6.56
N ALA A 84 -4.71 4.81 7.35
CA ALA A 84 -5.71 4.88 8.42
C ALA A 84 -7.15 4.81 7.88
N VAL A 85 -7.45 5.54 6.79
CA VAL A 85 -8.77 5.47 6.15
C VAL A 85 -9.04 4.06 5.61
N LEU A 86 -8.06 3.43 4.95
CA LEU A 86 -8.20 2.05 4.47
C LEU A 86 -8.48 1.06 5.60
N ARG A 87 -7.78 1.20 6.74
CA ARG A 87 -8.04 0.39 7.95
C ARG A 87 -9.45 0.60 8.49
N LYS A 88 -9.95 1.84 8.50
CA LYS A 88 -11.30 2.17 8.95
C LYS A 88 -12.36 1.53 8.04
N LEU A 89 -12.17 1.59 6.72
CA LEU A 89 -13.12 1.03 5.76
C LEU A 89 -13.12 -0.50 5.71
N GLY A 90 -11.95 -1.15 5.80
CA GLY A 90 -11.87 -2.61 5.75
C GLY A 90 -12.49 -3.31 6.97
N ARG A 91 -12.50 -2.64 8.12
CA ARG A 91 -13.17 -3.11 9.35
C ARG A 91 -14.70 -3.09 9.26
N GLN A 92 -15.27 -2.40 8.27
CA GLN A 92 -16.72 -2.35 8.11
C GLN A 92 -17.24 -3.64 7.46
N PRO A 93 -18.26 -4.29 8.04
CA PRO A 93 -18.82 -5.52 7.47
C PRO A 93 -19.38 -5.24 6.06
N ALA A 94 -19.39 -6.26 5.21
CA ALA A 94 -20.17 -6.19 3.97
C ALA A 94 -21.66 -6.11 4.33
N ARG A 95 -22.43 -5.36 3.54
CA ARG A 95 -23.89 -5.37 3.70
C ARG A 95 -24.42 -6.77 3.34
N PRO A 96 -25.55 -7.20 3.93
CA PRO A 96 -26.18 -8.46 3.53
C PRO A 96 -26.40 -8.51 2.02
N GLY A 97 -25.88 -9.55 1.35
CA GLY A 97 -25.95 -9.71 -0.11
C GLY A 97 -24.77 -9.15 -0.91
N GLU A 98 -23.79 -8.49 -0.29
CA GLU A 98 -22.61 -7.98 -0.98
C GLU A 98 -21.40 -8.91 -0.90
N VAL A 99 -20.79 -9.21 -2.04
CA VAL A 99 -19.46 -9.85 -2.09
C VAL A 99 -18.41 -8.85 -1.61
N LYS A 100 -17.72 -9.17 -0.51
CA LYS A 100 -16.66 -8.31 0.03
C LYS A 100 -15.48 -8.27 -0.95
N ALA A 101 -15.15 -7.08 -1.45
CA ALA A 101 -13.97 -6.89 -2.28
C ALA A 101 -12.70 -6.96 -1.40
N PRO A 102 -11.73 -7.84 -1.70
CA PRO A 102 -10.54 -8.00 -0.88
C PRO A 102 -9.72 -6.72 -0.88
N GLU A 103 -9.36 -6.26 0.31
CA GLU A 103 -8.52 -5.08 0.53
C GLU A 103 -7.43 -5.38 1.57
N PRO A 104 -6.21 -5.74 1.14
CA PRO A 104 -5.19 -6.29 2.03
C PRO A 104 -4.89 -5.42 3.26
N ILE A 105 -4.84 -4.09 3.10
CA ILE A 105 -4.58 -3.16 4.22
C ILE A 105 -5.80 -3.12 5.15
N GLY A 106 -6.99 -2.93 4.59
CA GLY A 106 -8.23 -2.80 5.36
C GLY A 106 -8.62 -4.07 6.09
N ASP A 107 -8.40 -5.22 5.45
CA ASP A 107 -8.78 -6.56 5.94
C ASP A 107 -7.69 -7.21 6.79
N ALA A 108 -6.51 -6.58 6.90
CA ALA A 108 -5.42 -7.08 7.73
C ALA A 108 -5.87 -7.33 9.18
N PRO A 109 -5.37 -8.39 9.85
CA PRO A 109 -5.66 -8.67 11.26
C PRO A 109 -5.46 -7.45 12.17
N ALA A 110 -6.19 -7.42 13.29
CA ALA A 110 -6.07 -6.33 14.26
C ALA A 110 -4.70 -6.30 14.96
N SER A 111 -3.99 -7.43 14.98
CA SER A 111 -2.59 -7.52 15.46
C SER A 111 -1.63 -6.68 14.62
N ILE A 112 -1.92 -6.50 13.32
CA ILE A 112 -1.05 -5.79 12.40
C ILE A 112 -1.07 -4.29 12.64
N ARG A 113 0.11 -3.71 12.87
CA ARG A 113 0.37 -2.27 13.00
C ARG A 113 1.30 -1.81 11.89
N PHE A 114 1.10 -0.58 11.44
CA PHE A 114 1.92 0.05 10.41
C PHE A 114 2.67 1.24 11.02
N SER A 115 3.99 1.26 10.84
CA SER A 115 4.85 2.39 11.16
C SER A 115 5.43 2.92 9.86
N VAL A 116 5.18 4.18 9.55
CA VAL A 116 5.77 4.85 8.39
C VAL A 116 6.85 5.79 8.92
N LYS A 117 8.08 5.70 8.42
CA LYS A 117 9.20 6.57 8.76
C LYS A 117 9.77 7.18 7.49
N LYS A 118 10.51 8.28 7.68
CA LYS A 118 11.28 8.92 6.62
C LYS A 118 12.75 8.81 6.98
N ASP A 119 13.59 8.69 5.97
CA ASP A 119 15.00 8.97 6.07
C ASP A 119 15.40 9.98 4.98
N ASP A 120 16.24 10.94 5.32
CA ASP A 120 16.73 11.98 4.41
C ASP A 120 18.27 11.90 4.41
N TYR A 121 18.87 11.74 3.23
CA TYR A 121 20.32 11.55 3.09
C TYR A 121 20.89 12.36 1.92
N ALA A 122 22.23 12.45 1.84
CA ALA A 122 22.89 13.15 0.74
C ALA A 122 22.55 12.47 -0.59
N GLY A 123 21.83 13.18 -1.46
CA GLY A 123 21.39 12.67 -2.76
C GLY A 123 20.00 12.02 -2.78
N GLY A 124 19.21 12.09 -1.70
CA GLY A 124 17.83 11.63 -1.77
C GLY A 124 17.10 11.48 -0.45
N ARG A 125 16.03 10.69 -0.50
CA ARG A 125 15.16 10.38 0.62
C ARG A 125 14.48 9.05 0.44
N SER A 126 14.12 8.42 1.56
CA SER A 126 13.35 7.18 1.57
C SER A 126 12.14 7.26 2.49
N ILE A 127 11.13 6.45 2.17
CA ILE A 127 9.98 6.16 3.02
C ILE A 127 10.06 4.69 3.43
N ASP A 128 10.26 4.44 4.72
CA ASP A 128 10.28 3.11 5.29
C ASP A 128 8.92 2.78 5.90
N ILE A 129 8.29 1.69 5.48
CA ILE A 129 7.08 1.16 6.10
C ILE A 129 7.40 -0.14 6.83
N THR A 130 7.30 -0.12 8.15
CA THR A 130 7.43 -1.31 9.00
C THR A 130 6.04 -1.83 9.38
N ILE A 131 5.81 -3.10 9.12
CA ILE A 131 4.65 -3.89 9.50
C ILE A 131 5.02 -4.68 10.74
N THR A 132 4.26 -4.55 11.83
CA THR A 132 4.47 -5.35 13.04
C THR A 132 3.22 -6.12 13.43
N GLY A 133 3.37 -7.21 14.19
CA GLY A 133 2.28 -8.11 14.57
C GLY A 133 1.79 -8.99 13.41
N VAL A 134 2.69 -9.33 12.48
CA VAL A 134 2.38 -10.20 11.34
C VAL A 134 2.13 -11.64 11.84
N PRO A 135 0.98 -12.25 11.52
CA PRO A 135 0.70 -13.63 11.90
C PRO A 135 1.76 -14.62 11.39
N ALA A 136 2.11 -15.62 12.20
CA ALA A 136 3.12 -16.61 11.84
C ALA A 136 2.76 -17.42 10.58
N ASP A 137 1.47 -17.67 10.33
CA ASP A 137 0.95 -18.38 9.16
C ASP A 137 1.03 -17.57 7.85
N TRP A 138 1.37 -16.28 7.93
CA TRP A 138 1.65 -15.45 6.76
C TRP A 138 3.09 -15.58 6.27
N TRP A 139 3.93 -16.30 7.01
CA TRP A 139 5.29 -16.63 6.64
C TRP A 139 5.37 -18.06 6.10
N ILE A 140 6.17 -18.25 5.06
CA ILE A 140 6.48 -19.57 4.51
C ILE A 140 7.94 -19.88 4.85
N ASP A 141 8.15 -20.91 5.67
CA ASP A 141 9.48 -21.45 5.91
C ASP A 141 10.03 -22.06 4.60
N GLN A 142 11.24 -21.67 4.26
CA GLN A 142 12.02 -22.23 3.15
C GLN A 142 13.38 -22.69 3.67
N PRO A 143 13.95 -23.76 3.14
CA PRO A 143 15.32 -24.15 3.47
C PRO A 143 16.29 -23.08 2.97
N ASP A 144 17.28 -22.74 3.79
CA ASP A 144 18.32 -21.80 3.37
C ASP A 144 19.12 -22.38 2.18
N PRO A 145 19.35 -21.61 1.11
CA PRO A 145 20.03 -22.10 -0.08
C PRO A 145 21.50 -22.48 0.15
N TYR A 146 22.10 -22.05 1.26
CA TYR A 146 23.50 -22.28 1.63
C TYR A 146 23.64 -23.20 2.87
N ASP A 147 22.61 -23.34 3.70
CA ASP A 147 22.61 -24.23 4.86
C ASP A 147 21.27 -24.95 5.05
N SER A 148 21.21 -26.23 4.71
CA SER A 148 20.00 -27.06 4.86
C SER A 148 19.49 -27.23 6.31
N THR A 149 20.30 -26.89 7.31
CA THR A 149 19.90 -26.91 8.73
C THR A 149 19.20 -25.61 9.15
N MET A 150 19.37 -24.54 8.38
CA MET A 150 18.71 -23.26 8.59
C MET A 150 17.46 -23.13 7.74
N LYS A 151 16.45 -22.45 8.29
CA LYS A 151 15.23 -22.07 7.58
C LYS A 151 15.18 -20.56 7.46
N TRP A 152 14.98 -20.05 6.27
CA TRP A 152 14.64 -18.65 6.02
C TRP A 152 13.14 -18.53 5.78
N ARG A 153 12.56 -17.42 6.23
CA ARG A 153 11.13 -17.16 6.04
C ARG A 153 10.91 -16.23 4.87
N LYS A 154 10.09 -16.69 3.93
CA LYS A 154 9.60 -15.90 2.80
C LYS A 154 8.20 -15.38 3.12
N ALA A 155 7.88 -14.17 2.64
CA ALA A 155 6.52 -13.66 2.69
C ALA A 155 5.56 -14.58 1.93
N GLY A 156 4.51 -15.05 2.61
CA GLY A 156 3.41 -15.78 2.01
C GLY A 156 2.44 -14.86 1.25
N PRO A 157 1.42 -15.43 0.58
CA PRO A 157 0.54 -14.68 -0.32
C PRO A 157 -0.14 -13.47 0.33
N GLN A 158 -0.56 -13.60 1.60
CA GLN A 158 -1.23 -12.55 2.35
C GLN A 158 -0.29 -11.37 2.65
N LEU A 159 0.95 -11.67 3.06
CA LEU A 159 1.95 -10.65 3.34
C LEU A 159 2.44 -9.96 2.06
N THR A 160 2.58 -10.72 0.97
CA THR A 160 2.86 -10.17 -0.37
C THR A 160 1.73 -9.25 -0.84
N ALA A 161 0.47 -9.66 -0.72
CA ALA A 161 -0.67 -8.82 -1.10
C ALA A 161 -0.75 -7.54 -0.26
N LEU A 162 -0.41 -7.63 1.04
CA LEU A 162 -0.34 -6.46 1.91
C LEU A 162 0.78 -5.49 1.49
N LYS A 163 1.97 -6.01 1.18
CA LYS A 163 3.08 -5.21 0.65
C LYS A 163 2.68 -4.51 -0.65
N GLU A 164 2.15 -5.25 -1.63
CA GLU A 164 1.74 -4.67 -2.92
C GLU A 164 0.71 -3.54 -2.73
N ALA A 165 -0.24 -3.73 -1.82
CA ALA A 165 -1.24 -2.70 -1.52
C ALA A 165 -0.62 -1.43 -0.92
N LEU A 166 0.36 -1.57 -0.02
CA LEU A 166 1.12 -0.45 0.55
C LEU A 166 1.97 0.23 -0.51
N GLN A 167 2.62 -0.54 -1.36
CA GLN A 167 3.42 -0.07 -2.48
C GLN A 167 2.59 0.74 -3.47
N GLU A 168 1.35 0.33 -3.73
CA GLU A 168 0.44 1.11 -4.57
C GLU A 168 0.08 2.48 -3.93
N ILE A 169 0.06 2.60 -2.60
CA ILE A 169 -0.17 3.88 -1.92
C ILE A 169 1.05 4.79 -2.07
N THR A 170 2.23 4.28 -1.75
CA THR A 170 3.48 5.05 -1.78
C THR A 170 3.79 5.48 -3.21
N TRP A 171 3.71 4.57 -4.18
CA TRP A 171 4.01 4.86 -5.58
C TRP A 171 3.09 5.91 -6.18
N ALA A 172 1.88 6.07 -5.66
CA ALA A 172 1.00 7.17 -6.07
C ALA A 172 1.60 8.56 -5.78
N TYR A 173 2.42 8.71 -4.76
CA TYR A 173 3.11 9.96 -4.45
C TYR A 173 4.50 10.06 -5.07
N ASN A 174 4.95 9.01 -5.75
CA ASN A 174 6.26 9.01 -6.40
C ASN A 174 6.20 9.84 -7.69
N TYR A 175 7.31 9.97 -8.40
CA TYR A 175 7.41 10.77 -9.62
C TYR A 175 6.38 10.33 -10.68
N ASP A 176 5.96 11.22 -11.59
CA ASP A 176 4.98 10.91 -12.65
C ASP A 176 5.49 11.20 -14.08
N GLY A 177 6.76 11.61 -14.22
CA GLY A 177 7.31 12.01 -15.52
C GLY A 177 7.07 13.47 -15.90
N SER A 178 6.38 14.27 -15.07
CA SER A 178 5.98 15.64 -15.43
C SER A 178 7.03 16.72 -15.16
N ASP A 179 8.11 16.39 -14.45
CA ASP A 179 9.14 17.36 -14.06
C ASP A 179 10.51 17.03 -14.67
N LEU A 180 10.83 17.71 -15.76
CA LEU A 180 12.06 17.56 -16.53
C LEU A 180 13.34 17.92 -15.73
N LEU A 181 13.22 18.62 -14.59
CA LEU A 181 14.33 19.07 -13.75
C LEU A 181 14.53 18.21 -12.50
N THR A 182 13.63 17.27 -12.21
CA THR A 182 13.79 16.32 -11.08
C THR A 182 14.54 15.07 -11.54
N ASP A 183 15.87 15.16 -11.44
CA ASP A 183 16.96 14.15 -11.39
C ASP A 183 16.90 12.88 -12.25
N TYR A 184 18.09 12.44 -12.67
CA TYR A 184 18.47 11.36 -13.63
C TYR A 184 17.85 9.96 -13.39
N HIS A 185 17.01 9.78 -12.36
CA HIS A 185 16.52 8.49 -11.87
C HIS A 185 15.00 8.30 -11.92
N ASP A 186 14.22 9.26 -12.43
CA ASP A 186 12.75 9.19 -12.54
C ASP A 186 12.05 8.83 -11.21
N ARG A 187 12.60 9.26 -10.06
CA ARG A 187 12.11 8.93 -8.71
C ARG A 187 12.16 10.12 -7.77
N ASN A 188 11.07 10.32 -7.04
CA ASN A 188 10.93 11.36 -6.01
C ASN A 188 11.42 10.87 -4.63
N PHE A 189 11.35 9.56 -4.38
CA PHE A 189 11.87 8.90 -3.17
C PHE A 189 12.01 7.39 -3.39
N TYR A 190 12.80 6.74 -2.52
CA TYR A 190 12.90 5.28 -2.41
C TYR A 190 11.93 4.74 -1.36
N ASP A 191 11.39 3.55 -1.55
CA ASP A 191 10.48 2.89 -0.61
C ASP A 191 11.02 1.55 -0.12
N HIS A 192 10.89 1.30 1.18
CA HIS A 192 11.28 0.03 1.81
C HIS A 192 10.11 -0.51 2.63
N TYR A 193 9.88 -1.82 2.55
CA TYR A 193 8.83 -2.51 3.32
C TYR A 193 9.47 -3.55 4.19
N ARG A 194 9.28 -3.43 5.50
CA ARG A 194 9.78 -4.40 6.47
C ARG A 194 8.64 -5.04 7.23
N ALA A 195 8.74 -6.31 7.55
CA ALA A 195 7.83 -6.98 8.47
C ALA A 195 8.60 -7.62 9.62
N ASP A 196 8.05 -7.60 10.83
CA ASP A 196 8.60 -8.39 11.92
C ASP A 196 8.53 -9.89 11.57
N GLY A 197 9.69 -10.55 11.67
CA GLY A 197 9.70 -12.00 11.73
C GLY A 197 8.98 -12.46 13.00
N HIS A 198 8.66 -13.75 13.07
CA HIS A 198 8.29 -14.40 14.33
C HIS A 198 9.41 -15.42 14.64
N GLY A 199 10.38 -15.09 15.50
CA GLY A 199 11.59 -15.89 15.72
C GLY A 199 12.59 -15.25 16.70
N GLU A 200 13.47 -16.07 17.28
CA GLU A 200 14.46 -15.62 18.27
C GLU A 200 15.44 -14.62 17.63
N GLY A 201 15.37 -13.34 18.04
CA GLY A 201 16.10 -12.23 17.42
C GLY A 201 15.31 -11.37 16.40
N ASP A 202 13.98 -11.24 16.57
CA ASP A 202 13.04 -10.57 15.66
C ASP A 202 13.37 -9.11 15.32
N TYR A 203 14.27 -8.91 14.36
CA TYR A 203 14.42 -7.67 13.62
C TYR A 203 13.47 -7.66 12.41
N PRO A 204 12.86 -6.50 12.08
CA PRO A 204 12.08 -6.36 10.87
C PRO A 204 12.91 -6.69 9.63
N ARG A 205 12.41 -7.58 8.76
CA ARG A 205 13.06 -8.00 7.52
C ARG A 205 12.38 -7.37 6.33
N ASP A 206 13.16 -7.06 5.29
CA ASP A 206 12.61 -6.60 4.02
C ASP A 206 11.73 -7.71 3.42
N ILE A 207 10.52 -7.34 3.01
CA ILE A 207 9.54 -8.22 2.37
C ILE A 207 9.24 -7.73 0.97
#